data_AF-A0A6N6VY53-F1
#
_entry.id   AF-A0A6N6VY53-F1
#
_cell.length_a   1.000
_cell.length_b   1.000
_cell.length_c   1.000
_cell.angle_alpha   90.00
_cell.angle_beta   90.00
_cell.angle_gamma   90.00
#
_symmetry.space_group_name_H-M   'P 1'
#
loop_
_entity.id
_entity.type
_entity.pdbx_description
1 polymer ?
#
loop_
_entity_poly.entity_id
_entity_poly.type
_entity_poly.pdbx_seq_one_letter_code
_entity_poly.pdbx_strand_id
1 'polypeptide(L)'
;MIKFSNKYLLYFFSILLVNHSFVYAEEIDLLVYCANKDRKWKWLKYPNSQNYYIKGEKKTIYNSYEDEIMSFEYFNISGKDAENKINDLKQKCINSFGKEFEFPQPARTRFSEWIPFGIDSYKLSKGFFTINSVERHTLYNVEVFSELHLNLNENVQINYIQENLNNIN
;
A
#
# COMPACT_ATOMS: atom_id res chain seq x y z
N MET A 1 34.56 -16.81 43.03
CA MET A 1 34.32 -17.68 41.86
C MET A 1 32.88 -18.17 41.91
N ILE A 2 31.96 -17.53 41.19
CA ILE A 2 30.52 -17.79 41.30
C ILE A 2 30.17 -18.95 40.35
N LYS A 3 29.65 -20.07 40.90
CA LYS A 3 29.18 -21.21 40.11
C LYS A 3 27.73 -20.95 39.69
N PHE A 4 27.53 -20.48 38.46
CA PHE A 4 26.18 -20.39 37.91
C PHE A 4 25.64 -21.79 37.63
N SER A 5 24.49 -22.11 38.23
CA SER A 5 23.79 -23.38 38.05
C SER A 5 23.15 -23.47 36.66
N ASN A 6 23.38 -24.57 35.96
CA ASN A 6 22.99 -24.84 34.57
C ASN A 6 21.46 -24.72 34.30
N LYS A 7 20.64 -24.73 35.35
CA LYS A 7 19.17 -24.66 35.24
C LYS A 7 18.64 -23.28 34.83
N TYR A 8 19.34 -22.20 35.20
CA TYR A 8 18.90 -20.84 34.86
C TYR A 8 19.21 -20.46 33.41
N LEU A 9 20.25 -21.07 32.83
CA LEU A 9 20.61 -20.87 31.42
C LEU A 9 19.51 -21.39 30.48
N LEU A 10 18.92 -22.54 30.79
CA LEU A 10 17.81 -23.12 30.03
C LEU A 10 16.55 -22.25 30.07
N TYR A 11 16.28 -21.58 31.19
CA TYR A 11 15.14 -20.65 31.32
C TYR A 11 15.36 -19.34 30.54
N PHE A 12 16.62 -18.90 30.41
CA PHE A 12 16.95 -17.73 29.60
C PHE A 12 16.78 -18.00 28.10
N PHE A 13 17.17 -19.19 27.63
CA PHE A 13 16.99 -19.58 26.23
C PHE A 13 15.52 -19.82 25.84
N SER A 14 14.66 -20.27 26.76
CA SER A 14 13.23 -20.44 26.45
C SER A 14 12.52 -19.09 26.23
N ILE A 15 12.91 -18.03 26.95
CA ILE A 15 12.35 -16.68 26.78
C ILE A 15 12.75 -16.07 25.42
N LEU A 16 13.95 -16.37 24.91
CA LEU A 16 14.40 -15.88 23.61
C LEU A 16 13.64 -16.53 22.44
N LEU A 17 13.17 -17.77 22.59
CA LEU A 17 12.45 -18.49 21.51
C LEU A 17 10.97 -18.11 21.40
N VAL A 18 10.32 -17.68 22.49
CA VAL A 18 8.89 -17.28 22.47
C VAL A 18 8.70 -15.89 21.87
N ASN A 19 9.74 -15.05 21.85
CA ASN A 19 9.68 -13.67 21.34
C ASN A 19 9.99 -13.53 19.84
N HIS A 20 10.27 -14.63 19.13
CA HIS A 20 10.22 -14.62 17.66
C HIS A 20 8.77 -14.70 17.18
N SER A 21 7.95 -13.74 17.62
CA SER A 21 6.73 -13.38 16.89
C SER A 21 7.21 -12.77 15.57
N PHE A 22 7.39 -13.63 14.57
CA PHE A 22 7.76 -13.18 13.25
C PHE A 22 6.70 -12.18 12.77
N VAL A 23 7.11 -10.94 12.56
CA VAL A 23 6.34 -9.94 11.83
C VAL A 23 6.42 -10.36 10.35
N TYR A 24 5.68 -11.40 10.00
CA TYR A 24 5.40 -11.69 8.60
C TYR A 24 4.44 -10.62 8.11
N ALA A 25 4.77 -9.95 7.01
CA ALA A 25 3.80 -9.13 6.31
C ALA A 25 2.64 -10.04 5.92
N GLU A 26 1.46 -9.81 6.50
CA GLU A 26 0.29 -10.62 6.22
C GLU A 26 -0.14 -10.36 4.77
N GLU A 27 -0.15 -11.41 3.96
CA GLU A 27 -0.74 -11.37 2.63
C GLU A 27 -2.25 -11.23 2.77
N ILE A 28 -2.82 -10.19 2.18
CA ILE A 28 -4.26 -9.89 2.26
C ILE A 28 -4.90 -9.98 0.88
N ASP A 29 -6.16 -10.42 0.86
CA ASP A 29 -7.02 -10.38 -0.32
C ASP A 29 -7.74 -9.02 -0.41
N LEU A 30 -7.53 -8.28 -1.49
CA LEU A 30 -8.26 -7.04 -1.78
C LEU A 30 -9.09 -7.17 -3.05
N LEU A 31 -10.22 -6.46 -3.09
CA LEU A 31 -11.02 -6.30 -4.30
C LEU A 31 -10.28 -5.41 -5.30
N VAL A 32 -10.54 -5.57 -6.59
CA VAL A 32 -10.04 -4.66 -7.62
C VAL A 32 -11.20 -3.82 -8.16
N TYR A 33 -11.05 -2.50 -8.18
CA TYR A 33 -11.88 -1.64 -9.00
C TYR A 33 -11.08 -1.07 -10.17
N CYS A 34 -11.81 -0.68 -11.22
CA CYS A 34 -11.29 -0.01 -12.39
C CYS A 34 -11.75 1.45 -12.32
N ALA A 35 -10.81 2.39 -12.40
CA ALA A 35 -11.09 3.81 -12.30
C ALA A 35 -10.75 4.55 -13.59
N ASN A 36 -11.43 5.68 -13.79
CA ASN A 36 -11.18 6.61 -14.89
C ASN A 36 -10.49 7.89 -14.40
N LYS A 37 -10.07 8.76 -15.33
CA LYS A 37 -9.41 10.03 -15.03
C LYS A 37 -10.23 10.99 -14.15
N ASP A 38 -11.56 10.83 -14.13
CA ASP A 38 -12.48 11.63 -13.31
C ASP A 38 -12.72 11.04 -11.92
N ARG A 39 -11.94 10.03 -11.50
CA ARG A 39 -12.12 9.27 -10.25
C ARG A 39 -13.46 8.55 -10.14
N LYS A 40 -14.18 8.33 -11.25
CA LYS A 40 -15.29 7.39 -11.30
C LYS A 40 -14.71 5.97 -11.33
N TRP A 41 -15.33 5.07 -10.59
CA TRP A 41 -14.84 3.70 -10.47
C TRP A 41 -15.96 2.67 -10.58
N LYS A 42 -15.59 1.45 -10.96
CA LYS A 42 -16.48 0.28 -11.02
C LYS A 42 -15.74 -0.95 -10.51
N TRP A 43 -16.39 -1.76 -9.68
CA TRP A 43 -15.82 -3.02 -9.20
C TRP A 43 -15.59 -3.99 -10.35
N LEU A 44 -14.37 -4.50 -10.49
CA LEU A 44 -14.06 -5.57 -11.43
C LEU A 44 -14.70 -6.86 -10.93
N LYS A 45 -15.38 -7.57 -11.84
CA LYS A 45 -16.07 -8.83 -11.56
C LYS A 45 -15.62 -9.91 -12.52
N TYR A 46 -15.65 -11.15 -12.06
CA TYR A 46 -15.57 -12.32 -12.93
C TYR A 46 -16.83 -12.44 -13.80
N PRO A 47 -16.79 -13.21 -14.90
CA PRO A 47 -17.96 -13.42 -15.78
C PRO A 47 -19.20 -13.97 -15.06
N ASN A 48 -19.02 -14.68 -13.95
CA ASN A 48 -20.10 -15.19 -13.09
C ASN A 48 -20.65 -14.15 -12.10
N SER A 49 -20.32 -12.86 -12.26
CA SER A 49 -20.71 -11.73 -11.41
C SER A 49 -20.12 -11.72 -9.98
N GLN A 50 -19.20 -12.62 -9.66
CA GLN A 50 -18.43 -12.56 -8.40
C GLN A 50 -17.38 -11.45 -8.45
N ASN A 51 -17.05 -10.86 -7.31
CA ASN A 51 -16.01 -9.84 -7.25
C ASN A 51 -14.62 -10.43 -7.55
N TYR A 52 -13.78 -9.64 -8.22
CA TYR A 52 -12.39 -10.01 -8.48
C TYR A 52 -11.51 -9.64 -7.29
N TYR A 53 -10.72 -10.61 -6.80
CA TYR A 53 -9.78 -10.41 -5.69
C TYR A 53 -8.33 -10.55 -6.16
N ILE A 54 -7.44 -9.83 -5.50
CA ILE A 54 -6.00 -9.92 -5.70
C ILE A 54 -5.30 -10.03 -4.36
N LYS A 55 -4.31 -10.91 -4.32
CA LYS A 55 -3.43 -11.12 -3.17
C LYS A 55 -2.19 -10.23 -3.24
N GLY A 56 -1.74 -9.79 -2.09
CA GLY A 56 -0.54 -8.99 -1.94
C GLY A 56 -0.41 -8.42 -0.53
N GLU A 57 0.52 -7.50 -0.38
CA GLU A 57 0.83 -6.87 0.89
C GLU A 57 0.57 -5.37 0.81
N LYS A 58 -0.12 -4.82 1.81
CA LYS A 58 -0.21 -3.37 1.97
C LYS A 58 1.12 -2.85 2.52
N LYS A 59 1.67 -1.82 1.89
CA LYS A 59 2.91 -1.16 2.31
C LYS A 59 2.63 0.31 2.54
N THR A 60 3.21 0.85 3.60
CA THR A 60 3.13 2.28 3.94
C THR A 60 4.53 2.87 3.84
N ILE A 61 4.66 3.96 3.10
CA ILE A 61 5.85 4.78 3.07
C ILE A 61 5.61 5.97 3.97
N TYR A 62 6.57 6.23 4.86
CA TYR A 62 6.59 7.42 5.70
C TYR A 62 7.67 8.35 5.19
N ASN A 63 7.36 9.64 5.18
CA ASN A 63 8.32 10.71 4.98
C ASN A 63 8.12 11.77 6.06
N SER A 64 9.19 12.46 6.39
CA SER A 64 9.19 13.50 7.41
C SER A 64 9.83 14.74 6.81
N TYR A 65 9.08 15.82 6.78
CA TYR A 65 9.55 17.11 6.28
C TYR A 65 9.15 18.19 7.29
N GLU A 66 10.14 18.93 7.78
CA GLU A 66 9.95 19.92 8.85
C GLU A 66 9.17 19.34 10.05
N ASP A 67 8.02 19.93 10.37
CA ASP A 67 7.12 19.54 11.44
C ASP A 67 5.96 18.66 10.96
N GLU A 68 6.01 18.09 9.76
CA GLU A 68 4.99 17.20 9.22
C GLU A 68 5.50 15.76 9.03
N ILE A 69 4.62 14.80 9.31
CA ILE A 69 4.78 13.39 8.97
C ILE A 69 3.80 13.09 7.85
N MET A 70 4.33 12.87 6.66
CA MET A 70 3.57 12.42 5.52
C MET A 70 3.62 10.90 5.41
N SER A 71 2.51 10.30 5.00
CA SER A 71 2.46 8.89 4.67
C SER A 71 1.60 8.66 3.44
N PHE A 72 1.96 7.63 2.68
CA PHE A 72 1.09 7.10 1.64
C PHE A 72 1.21 5.58 1.59
N GLU A 73 0.17 4.95 1.09
CA GLU A 73 0.09 3.49 1.02
C GLU A 73 0.05 3.01 -0.43
N TYR A 74 0.59 1.82 -0.66
CA TYR A 74 0.49 1.11 -1.92
C TYR A 74 0.32 -0.38 -1.67
N PHE A 75 -0.20 -1.09 -2.67
CA PHE A 75 -0.43 -2.53 -2.58
C PHE A 75 0.56 -3.31 -3.43
N ASN A 76 1.48 -3.99 -2.76
CA ASN A 76 2.53 -4.76 -3.40
C ASN A 76 2.03 -6.18 -3.73
N ILE A 77 1.91 -6.50 -5.02
CA ILE A 77 1.49 -7.84 -5.49
C ILE A 77 2.68 -8.77 -5.78
N SER A 78 3.84 -8.42 -5.20
CA SER A 78 5.16 -9.08 -5.17
C SER A 78 5.37 -10.27 -6.12
N GLY A 79 6.41 -10.17 -6.94
CA GLY A 79 6.89 -11.27 -7.79
C GLY A 79 7.42 -10.76 -9.12
N LYS A 80 8.15 -11.62 -9.85
CA LYS A 80 8.72 -11.27 -11.16
C LYS A 80 7.66 -10.88 -12.20
N ASP A 81 6.40 -11.29 -11.97
CA ASP A 81 5.27 -11.05 -12.88
C ASP A 81 4.33 -9.93 -12.43
N ALA A 82 4.70 -9.11 -11.44
CA ALA A 82 3.84 -8.03 -10.94
C ALA A 82 3.39 -7.07 -12.06
N GLU A 83 4.32 -6.63 -12.91
CA GLU A 83 3.99 -5.76 -14.05
C GLU A 83 3.02 -6.45 -15.04
N ASN A 84 3.23 -7.73 -15.32
CA ASN A 84 2.34 -8.51 -16.19
C ASN A 84 0.94 -8.66 -15.59
N LYS A 85 0.82 -8.91 -14.28
CA LYS A 85 -0.46 -9.00 -13.57
C LYS A 85 -1.21 -7.67 -13.62
N ILE A 86 -0.53 -6.55 -13.39
CA ILE A 86 -1.14 -5.21 -13.47
C ILE A 86 -1.61 -4.91 -14.90
N ASN A 87 -0.80 -5.27 -15.90
CA ASN A 87 -1.19 -5.14 -17.31
C ASN A 87 -2.41 -6.00 -17.66
N ASP A 88 -2.49 -7.24 -17.17
CA ASP A 88 -3.68 -8.09 -17.33
C ASP A 88 -4.91 -7.47 -16.66
N LEU A 89 -4.80 -6.98 -15.42
CA LEU A 89 -5.89 -6.26 -14.75
C LEU A 89 -6.35 -5.05 -15.55
N LYS A 90 -5.42 -4.26 -16.10
CA LYS A 90 -5.73 -3.14 -16.98
C LYS A 90 -6.53 -3.60 -18.19
N GLN A 91 -6.13 -4.68 -18.85
CA GLN A 91 -6.91 -5.22 -19.98
C GLN A 91 -8.28 -5.72 -19.55
N LYS A 92 -8.41 -6.38 -18.39
CA LYS A 92 -9.73 -6.78 -17.87
C LYS A 92 -10.63 -5.59 -17.61
N CYS A 93 -10.08 -4.49 -17.07
CA CYS A 93 -10.82 -3.25 -16.86
C CYS A 93 -11.29 -2.62 -18.17
N ILE A 94 -10.39 -2.50 -19.15
CA ILE A 94 -10.70 -1.96 -20.48
C ILE A 94 -11.79 -2.78 -21.16
N ASN A 95 -11.68 -4.11 -21.12
CA ASN A 95 -12.65 -5.01 -21.73
C ASN A 95 -14.02 -4.96 -21.04
N SER A 96 -14.05 -4.73 -19.72
CA SER A 96 -15.29 -4.74 -18.94
C SER A 96 -16.03 -3.40 -18.97
N PHE A 97 -15.30 -2.29 -19.01
CA PHE A 97 -15.87 -0.96 -18.76
C PHE A 97 -15.51 0.11 -19.79
N GLY A 98 -14.62 -0.19 -20.74
CA GLY A 98 -14.14 0.77 -21.74
C GLY A 98 -12.75 1.32 -21.43
N LYS A 99 -12.11 1.93 -22.45
CA LYS A 99 -10.73 2.46 -22.36
C LYS A 99 -10.57 3.56 -21.32
N GLU A 100 -11.66 4.22 -20.96
CA GLU A 100 -11.66 5.27 -19.95
C GLU A 100 -11.41 4.72 -18.53
N PHE A 101 -11.74 3.46 -18.25
CA PHE A 101 -11.53 2.82 -16.94
C PHE A 101 -10.20 2.05 -16.88
N GLU A 102 -9.11 2.62 -17.41
CA GLU A 102 -7.83 1.93 -17.56
C GLU A 102 -6.97 1.81 -16.29
N PHE A 103 -7.42 2.32 -15.13
CA PHE A 103 -6.66 2.30 -13.88
C PHE A 103 -7.19 1.23 -12.92
N PRO A 104 -6.64 0.00 -12.93
CA PRO A 104 -6.97 -0.99 -11.91
C PRO A 104 -6.35 -0.55 -10.58
N GLN A 105 -7.13 -0.61 -9.50
CA GLN A 105 -6.64 -0.33 -8.15
C GLN A 105 -7.25 -1.26 -7.11
N PRO A 106 -6.48 -1.66 -6.09
CA PRO A 106 -6.97 -2.51 -5.03
C PRO A 106 -7.70 -1.71 -3.95
N ALA A 107 -8.72 -2.32 -3.36
CA ALA A 107 -9.46 -1.75 -2.25
C ALA A 107 -10.13 -2.83 -1.41
N ARG A 108 -10.41 -2.52 -0.15
CA ARG A 108 -11.15 -3.42 0.75
C ARG A 108 -12.65 -3.20 0.64
N THR A 109 -13.07 -1.94 0.44
CA THR A 109 -14.48 -1.52 0.40
C THR A 109 -14.66 -0.32 -0.54
N ARG A 110 -15.91 0.13 -0.73
CA ARG A 110 -16.26 1.33 -1.51
C ARG A 110 -15.75 2.65 -0.92
N PHE A 111 -15.32 2.62 0.34
CA PHE A 111 -14.81 3.78 1.09
C PHE A 111 -13.33 3.65 1.40
N SER A 112 -12.65 2.64 0.84
CA SER A 112 -11.20 2.54 0.99
C SER A 112 -10.51 3.71 0.29
N GLU A 113 -9.40 4.14 0.89
CA GLU A 113 -8.48 5.08 0.26
C GLU A 113 -8.03 4.59 -1.11
N TRP A 114 -7.71 5.56 -1.98
CA TRP A 114 -7.11 5.29 -3.26
C TRP A 114 -5.63 4.96 -3.04
N ILE A 115 -5.24 3.73 -3.36
CA ILE A 115 -3.85 3.28 -3.29
C ILE A 115 -3.45 2.64 -4.64
N PRO A 116 -2.24 2.88 -5.16
CA PRO A 116 -1.78 2.28 -6.41
C PRO A 116 -1.24 0.87 -6.16
N PHE A 117 -1.06 0.10 -7.23
CA PHE A 117 -0.27 -1.13 -7.15
C PHE A 117 1.23 -0.81 -7.12
N GLY A 118 1.99 -1.58 -6.35
CA GLY A 118 3.46 -1.63 -6.46
C GLY A 118 3.85 -2.66 -7.53
N ILE A 119 4.63 -2.22 -8.52
CA ILE A 119 5.24 -3.09 -9.54
C ILE A 119 6.45 -3.80 -8.93
N ASP A 120 7.24 -3.08 -8.15
CA ASP A 120 8.35 -3.61 -7.38
C ASP A 120 8.54 -2.77 -6.11
N SER A 121 9.66 -2.93 -5.40
CA SER A 121 9.95 -2.17 -4.18
C SER A 121 10.17 -0.67 -4.38
N TYR A 122 10.29 -0.20 -5.62
CA TYR A 122 10.63 1.17 -5.97
C TYR A 122 9.67 1.79 -6.99
N LYS A 123 8.81 1.03 -7.66
CA LYS A 123 7.97 1.54 -8.77
C LYS A 123 6.48 1.30 -8.49
N LEU A 124 5.69 2.36 -8.61
CA LEU A 124 4.23 2.32 -8.51
C LEU A 124 3.59 2.30 -9.90
N SER A 125 2.43 1.66 -10.00
CA SER A 125 1.60 1.70 -11.20
C SER A 125 0.91 3.05 -11.37
N LYS A 126 0.59 3.39 -12.61
CA LYS A 126 -0.35 4.47 -12.95
C LYS A 126 -1.67 4.33 -12.16
N GLY A 127 -2.23 5.44 -11.69
CA GLY A 127 -3.49 5.47 -10.93
C GLY A 127 -3.56 6.62 -9.93
N PHE A 128 -4.54 6.56 -9.03
CA PHE A 128 -4.71 7.57 -7.97
C PHE A 128 -4.06 7.13 -6.67
N PHE A 129 -3.62 8.09 -5.87
CA PHE A 129 -3.15 7.80 -4.52
C PHE A 129 -3.49 8.94 -3.57
N THR A 130 -3.56 8.61 -2.28
CA THR A 130 -3.82 9.54 -1.20
C THR A 130 -2.57 9.69 -0.36
N ILE A 131 -2.22 10.93 -0.03
CA ILE A 131 -1.16 11.26 0.92
C ILE A 131 -1.83 11.83 2.15
N ASN A 132 -1.50 11.24 3.30
CA ASN A 132 -1.95 11.67 4.61
C ASN A 132 -0.80 12.45 5.26
N SER A 133 -1.02 13.73 5.61
CA SER A 133 -0.07 14.51 6.41
C SER A 133 -0.60 14.74 7.82
N VAL A 134 0.30 14.69 8.79
CA VAL A 134 0.04 14.96 10.22
C VAL A 134 1.12 15.89 10.75
N GLU A 135 0.71 17.04 11.31
CA GLU A 135 1.63 17.95 11.99
C GLU A 135 2.10 17.37 13.34
N ARG A 136 3.41 17.34 13.59
CA ARG A 136 4.05 16.80 14.79
C ARG A 136 3.63 17.51 16.07
N HIS A 137 3.36 18.82 15.99
CA HIS A 137 2.90 19.60 17.13
C HIS A 137 1.48 19.19 17.59
N THR A 138 0.72 18.52 16.73
CA THR A 138 -0.64 18.03 17.01
C THR A 138 -0.67 16.59 17.53
N LEU A 139 0.47 15.88 17.63
CA LEU A 139 0.49 14.51 18.20
C LEU A 139 0.01 14.44 19.65
N TYR A 140 -0.05 15.59 20.35
CA TYR A 140 -0.61 15.71 21.71
C TYR A 140 -2.06 16.20 21.75
N ASN A 141 -2.61 16.71 20.65
CA ASN A 141 -4.01 17.11 20.47
C ASN A 141 -4.43 16.78 19.03
N VAL A 142 -4.88 15.54 18.82
CA VAL A 142 -5.17 14.95 17.51
C VAL A 142 -6.32 15.69 16.84
N GLU A 143 -6.07 16.56 15.85
CA GLU A 143 -7.14 17.04 14.95
C GLU A 143 -6.70 17.82 13.70
N VAL A 144 -5.68 17.40 12.94
CA VAL A 144 -5.63 17.76 11.50
C VAL A 144 -4.98 16.63 10.68
N PHE A 145 -5.78 15.98 9.83
CA PHE A 145 -5.31 15.16 8.71
C PHE A 145 -5.65 15.92 7.43
N SER A 146 -4.63 16.40 6.70
CA SER A 146 -4.86 16.85 5.33
C SER A 146 -4.68 15.66 4.40
N GLU A 147 -5.73 15.34 3.62
CA GLU A 147 -5.65 14.35 2.55
C GLU A 147 -5.37 15.06 1.22
N LEU A 148 -4.25 14.72 0.60
CA LEU A 148 -3.92 15.16 -0.75
C LEU A 148 -4.14 14.01 -1.73
N HIS A 149 -5.04 14.21 -2.69
CA HIS A 149 -5.28 13.23 -3.76
C HIS A 149 -4.47 13.57 -5.01
N LEU A 150 -3.59 12.67 -5.42
CA LEU A 150 -2.75 12.83 -6.59
C LEU A 150 -3.08 11.78 -7.65
N ASN A 151 -2.78 12.11 -8.92
CA ASN A 151 -2.97 11.23 -10.07
C ASN A 151 -1.63 11.00 -10.77
N LEU A 152 -1.17 9.75 -10.78
CA LEU A 152 0.00 9.33 -11.54
C LEU A 152 -0.44 9.07 -12.98
N ASN A 153 0.03 9.88 -13.92
CA ASN A 153 -0.24 9.69 -15.35
C ASN A 153 0.66 8.62 -16.00
N GLU A 154 1.68 8.18 -15.29
CA GLU A 154 2.64 7.15 -15.68
C GLU A 154 3.07 6.33 -14.46
N ASN A 155 3.87 5.30 -14.67
CA ASN A 155 4.48 4.57 -13.55
C ASN A 155 5.58 5.43 -12.94
N VAL A 156 5.60 5.59 -11.62
CA VAL A 156 6.51 6.54 -10.95
C VAL A 156 7.37 5.81 -9.92
N GLN A 157 8.62 6.25 -9.79
CA GLN A 157 9.54 5.76 -8.77
C GLN A 157 9.17 6.34 -7.39
N ILE A 158 9.12 5.51 -6.34
CA ILE A 158 8.79 5.90 -4.97
C ILE A 158 9.73 7.00 -4.47
N ASN A 159 11.03 6.90 -4.76
CA ASN A 159 12.00 7.92 -4.36
C ASN A 159 11.70 9.28 -5.00
N TYR A 160 11.21 9.30 -6.25
CA TYR A 160 10.79 10.55 -6.90
C TYR A 160 9.60 11.17 -6.16
N ILE A 161 8.65 10.36 -5.68
CA ILE A 161 7.53 10.85 -4.86
C ILE A 161 8.07 11.42 -3.55
N GLN A 162 8.98 10.72 -2.86
CA GLN A 162 9.57 11.18 -1.61
C GLN A 162 10.35 12.50 -1.76
N GLU A 163 11.10 12.67 -2.85
CA GLU A 163 11.85 13.90 -3.14
C GLU A 163 10.92 15.09 -3.44
N ASN A 164 9.84 14.85 -4.20
CA ASN A 164 8.92 15.91 -4.61
C ASN A 164 7.83 16.22 -3.57
N LEU A 165 7.61 15.33 -2.61
CA LEU A 165 6.72 15.59 -1.48
C LEU A 165 7.09 16.87 -0.72
N ASN A 166 8.38 17.19 -0.66
CA ASN A 166 8.88 18.39 -0.02
C ASN A 166 8.60 19.68 -0.84
N ASN A 167 8.21 19.56 -2.11
CA ASN A 167 7.99 20.69 -3.03
C ASN A 167 6.50 20.98 -3.27
N ILE A 168 5.58 20.25 -2.64
CA ILE A 168 4.14 20.35 -2.91
C ILE A 168 3.43 21.40 -2.02
N ASN A 169 4.15 22.02 -1.08
CA ASN A 169 3.64 23.09 -0.20
C ASN A 169 3.79 24.50 -0.80
#